data_AF-A0A3P7JU62-F1
#
_entry.id   AF-A0A3P7JU62-F1
#
_cell.length_a   1.000
_cell.length_b   1.000
_cell.length_c   1.000
_cell.angle_alpha   90.00
_cell.angle_beta   90.00
_cell.angle_gamma   90.00
#
_symmetry.space_group_name_H-M   'P 1'
#
loop_
_entity.id
_entity.type
_entity.pdbx_description
1 polymer ?
#
loop_
_entity_poly.entity_id
_entity_poly.type
_entity_poly.pdbx_seq_one_letter_code
_entity_poly.pdbx_strand_id
1 'polypeptide(L)'
;MIDADFNSLLIDWGEACQQSPLTTVMSTTLMAGALTGSFIAGWLADAYGRLLVLKGCLLLISIVNGVFSFVATVSWLLSATLLFTLGAGCGGYMVCKSTVVIFFV
;
A
#
# COMPACT_ATOMS: atom_id res chain seq x y z
N MET A 1 25.50 24.67 -10.01
CA MET A 1 25.10 23.30 -9.66
C MET A 1 23.79 23.42 -8.93
N ILE A 2 22.73 22.78 -9.43
CA ILE A 2 21.42 22.77 -8.75
C ILE A 2 21.58 21.72 -7.67
N ASP A 3 21.86 22.14 -6.44
CA ASP A 3 21.77 21.29 -5.27
C ASP A 3 20.29 20.98 -5.08
N ALA A 4 19.84 19.88 -5.71
CA ALA A 4 18.57 19.27 -5.42
C ALA A 4 18.68 18.71 -3.98
N ASP A 5 18.43 19.58 -3.00
CA ASP A 5 18.26 19.20 -1.61
C ASP A 5 17.21 18.08 -1.59
N PHE A 6 17.67 16.85 -1.35
CA PHE A 6 16.82 15.67 -1.23
C PHE A 6 16.06 15.79 0.08
N ASN A 7 15.04 16.64 0.09
CA ASN A 7 14.14 16.83 1.22
C ASN A 7 13.20 15.62 1.27
N SER A 8 13.75 14.50 1.73
CA SER A 8 13.01 13.28 1.97
C SER A 8 12.07 13.52 3.15
N LEU A 9 10.88 12.93 3.12
CA LEU A 9 9.93 12.92 4.24
C LEU A 9 10.53 12.39 5.55
N LEU A 10 11.77 11.93 5.61
CA LEU A 10 12.44 11.62 6.87
C LEU A 10 13.17 12.82 7.50
N ILE A 11 13.56 13.81 6.68
CA ILE A 11 14.21 15.05 7.13
C ILE A 11 13.17 16.07 7.65
N ASP A 12 12.04 16.21 6.95
CA ASP A 12 10.95 17.13 7.35
C ASP A 12 10.31 16.72 8.69
N TRP A 13 10.35 15.41 9.00
CA TRP A 13 9.82 14.83 10.23
C TRP A 13 10.85 14.76 11.37
N GLY A 14 12.04 15.34 11.20
CA GLY A 14 13.04 15.54 12.27
C GLY A 14 13.79 14.30 12.75
N GLU A 15 13.60 13.14 12.11
CA GLU A 15 14.05 11.83 12.61
C GLU A 15 15.13 11.20 11.71
N ALA A 16 16.05 12.03 11.17
CA ALA A 16 17.09 11.56 10.25
C ALA A 16 18.21 10.73 10.92
N CYS A 17 18.34 10.73 12.25
CA CYS A 17 19.52 10.21 12.95
C CYS A 17 19.32 9.07 13.97
N GLN A 18 18.11 8.53 14.14
CA GLN A 18 17.93 7.36 15.00
C GLN A 18 17.14 6.29 14.26
N GLN A 19 17.42 5.01 14.51
CA GLN A 19 16.62 3.89 14.03
C GLN A 19 15.18 4.06 14.52
N SER A 20 14.38 4.80 13.76
CA SER A 20 13.16 5.37 14.30
C SER A 20 12.09 4.27 14.31
N PRO A 21 11.49 3.94 15.48
CA PRO A 21 10.46 2.90 15.60
C PRO A 21 9.28 3.16 14.66
N LEU A 22 9.13 4.43 14.27
CA LEU A 22 8.28 4.92 13.21
C LEU A 22 8.41 4.12 11.90
N THR A 23 9.62 3.96 11.34
CA THR A 23 9.81 3.24 10.07
C THR A 23 9.49 1.75 10.19
N THR A 24 9.81 1.14 11.33
CA THR A 24 9.44 -0.23 11.64
C THR A 24 7.92 -0.37 11.73
N VAL A 25 7.24 0.52 12.43
CA VAL A 25 5.77 0.53 12.55
C VAL A 25 5.13 0.61 11.16
N MET A 26 5.58 1.52 10.28
CA MET A 26 5.06 1.66 8.91
C MET A 26 5.21 0.38 8.07
N SER A 27 6.35 -0.29 8.19
CA SER A 27 6.59 -1.55 7.46
C SER A 27 5.73 -2.68 7.99
N THR A 28 5.54 -2.75 9.32
CA THR A 28 4.68 -3.77 9.96
C THR A 28 3.20 -3.56 9.63
N THR A 29 2.70 -2.32 9.60
CA THR A 29 1.32 -2.03 9.19
C THR A 29 1.09 -2.31 7.71
N LEU A 30 2.07 -2.03 6.84
CA LEU A 30 2.03 -2.44 5.44
C LEU A 30 1.87 -3.96 5.29
N MET A 31 2.70 -4.73 5.99
CA MET A 31 2.64 -6.19 5.96
C MET A 31 1.32 -6.73 6.55
N ALA A 32 0.85 -6.16 7.66
CA ALA A 32 -0.44 -6.52 8.25
C ALA A 32 -1.61 -6.22 7.30
N GLY A 33 -1.55 -5.09 6.61
CA GLY A 33 -2.49 -4.72 5.56
C GLY A 33 -2.47 -5.73 4.42
N ALA A 34 -1.30 -6.12 3.92
CA ALA A 34 -1.15 -7.10 2.85
C ALA A 34 -1.73 -8.47 3.21
N LEU A 35 -1.48 -8.95 4.44
CA LEU A 35 -2.05 -10.20 4.95
C LEU A 35 -3.58 -10.14 4.95
N THR A 36 -4.17 -9.13 5.60
CA THR A 36 -5.64 -8.97 5.65
C THR A 36 -6.26 -8.80 4.26
N GLY A 37 -5.65 -8.01 3.38
CA GLY A 37 -6.10 -7.83 2.00
C GLY A 37 -6.06 -9.11 1.17
N SER A 38 -5.07 -9.98 1.37
CA SER A 38 -5.00 -11.27 0.68
C SER A 38 -6.14 -12.22 1.07
N PHE A 39 -6.54 -12.27 2.35
CA PHE A 39 -7.68 -13.08 2.81
C PHE A 39 -9.00 -12.57 2.21
N ILE A 40 -9.20 -11.26 2.23
CA ILE A 40 -10.42 -10.62 1.71
C ILE A 40 -10.52 -10.80 0.19
N ALA A 41 -9.41 -10.65 -0.53
CA ALA A 41 -9.37 -10.83 -1.98
C ALA A 41 -9.65 -12.29 -2.39
N GLY A 42 -9.23 -13.27 -1.58
CA GLY A 42 -9.61 -14.67 -1.78
C GLY A 42 -11.13 -14.86 -1.75
N TRP A 43 -11.78 -14.37 -0.69
CA TRP A 43 -13.24 -14.47 -0.55
C TRP A 43 -13.99 -13.71 -1.65
N LEU A 44 -13.52 -12.50 -2.01
CA LEU A 44 -14.11 -11.72 -3.11
C LEU A 44 -13.94 -12.39 -4.48
N ALA A 45 -12.81 -13.07 -4.72
CA ALA A 45 -12.54 -13.74 -5.99
C ALA A 45 -13.53 -14.88 -6.26
N ASP A 46 -13.97 -15.57 -5.21
CA ASP A 46 -14.97 -16.63 -5.30
C ASP A 46 -16.39 -16.09 -5.52
N ALA A 47 -16.70 -14.88 -5.03
CA ALA A 47 -18.06 -14.31 -5.09
C ALA A 47 -18.35 -13.45 -6.33
N TYR A 48 -17.41 -12.63 -6.80
CA TYR A 48 -17.66 -11.57 -7.80
C TYR A 48 -16.97 -11.78 -9.16
N GLY A 49 -16.21 -12.87 -9.31
CA GLY A 49 -15.50 -13.18 -10.55
C GLY A 49 -14.11 -12.52 -10.66
N ARG A 50 -13.15 -13.31 -11.16
CA ARG A 50 -11.69 -13.07 -11.10
C ARG A 50 -11.22 -11.78 -11.79
N LEU A 51 -11.87 -11.33 -12.88
CA LEU A 51 -11.43 -10.19 -13.68
C LEU A 51 -11.84 -8.84 -13.08
N LEU A 52 -13.03 -8.79 -12.47
CA LEU A 52 -13.62 -7.56 -11.94
C LEU A 52 -12.94 -7.14 -10.63
N VAL A 53 -12.62 -8.12 -9.79
CA VAL A 53 -11.85 -7.94 -8.54
C VAL A 53 -10.45 -7.37 -8.84
N LEU A 54 -9.79 -7.85 -9.90
CA LEU A 54 -8.45 -7.39 -10.27
C LEU A 54 -8.45 -5.91 -10.72
N LYS A 55 -9.43 -5.52 -11.55
CA LYS A 55 -9.63 -4.10 -11.92
C LYS A 55 -9.97 -3.24 -10.70
N GLY A 56 -10.80 -3.74 -9.78
CA GLY A 56 -11.16 -3.05 -8.54
C GLY A 56 -9.96 -2.78 -7.63
N CYS A 57 -9.11 -3.79 -7.40
CA CYS A 57 -7.89 -3.62 -6.60
C CYS A 57 -6.92 -2.59 -7.22
N LEU A 58 -6.74 -2.62 -8.55
CA LEU A 58 -5.88 -1.64 -9.24
C LEU A 58 -6.41 -0.20 -9.12
N LEU A 59 -7.73 0.00 -9.24
CA LEU A 59 -8.35 1.31 -9.03
C LEU A 59 -8.19 1.79 -7.58
N LEU A 60 -8.37 0.91 -6.60
CA LEU A 60 -8.16 1.26 -5.20
C LEU A 60 -6.70 1.66 -4.92
N ILE A 61 -5.72 0.91 -5.41
CA ILE A 61 -4.30 1.22 -5.22
C ILE A 61 -3.94 2.59 -5.83
N SER A 62 -4.43 2.86 -7.04
CA SER A 62 -4.13 4.12 -7.73
C SER A 62 -4.74 5.34 -7.03
N ILE A 63 -5.98 5.22 -6.52
CA ILE A 63 -6.61 6.28 -5.73
C ILE A 63 -5.84 6.51 -4.42
N VAL A 64 -5.53 5.44 -3.68
CA VAL A 64 -4.83 5.55 -2.39
C VAL A 64 -3.43 6.14 -2.58
N ASN A 65 -2.70 5.74 -3.63
CA ASN A 65 -1.38 6.27 -3.92
C ASN A 65 -1.44 7.76 -4.31
N GLY A 66 -2.46 8.16 -5.09
CA GLY A 66 -2.70 9.57 -5.40
C GLY A 66 -2.94 10.40 -4.15
N VAL A 67 -3.79 9.92 -3.23
CA VAL A 67 -4.05 10.60 -1.95
C VAL A 67 -2.81 10.65 -1.07
N PHE A 68 -2.01 9.57 -1.05
CA PHE A 68 -0.78 9.50 -0.27
C PHE A 68 0.22 10.59 -0.66
N SER A 69 0.36 10.90 -1.96
CA SER A 69 1.24 11.99 -2.42
C SER A 69 0.86 13.38 -1.89
N PHE A 70 -0.42 13.63 -1.60
CA PHE A 70 -0.88 14.92 -1.05
C PHE A 70 -0.85 14.95 0.49
N VAL A 71 -1.05 13.80 1.13
CA VAL A 71 -1.23 13.70 2.58
C VAL A 71 0.08 13.47 3.35
N ALA A 72 1.16 13.15 2.63
CA ALA A 72 2.45 12.81 3.23
C ALA A 72 3.04 13.86 4.19
N THR A 73 2.55 15.10 4.17
CA THR A 73 3.04 16.22 4.99
C THR A 73 2.21 16.53 6.25
N VAL A 74 1.05 15.87 6.46
CA VAL A 74 0.04 16.37 7.42
C VAL A 74 0.01 15.60 8.75
N SER A 75 0.17 14.27 8.76
CA SER A 75 0.15 13.50 10.03
C SER A 75 0.64 12.05 9.92
N TRP A 76 1.39 11.60 10.95
CA TRP A 76 1.93 10.24 11.10
C TRP A 76 0.87 9.14 11.10
N LEU A 77 -0.28 9.40 11.75
CA LEU A 77 -1.35 8.42 11.89
C LEU A 77 -2.09 8.15 10.57
N LEU A 78 -2.20 9.21 9.75
CA LEU A 78 -2.94 9.16 8.49
C LEU A 78 -2.11 8.48 7.40
N SER A 79 -0.80 8.68 7.39
CA SER A 79 0.11 7.91 6.56
C SER A 79 0.10 6.42 6.95
N ALA A 80 0.10 6.07 8.24
CA ALA A 80 0.03 4.67 8.70
C ALA A 80 -1.26 3.96 8.24
N THR A 81 -2.40 4.66 8.29
CA THR A 81 -3.68 4.12 7.83
C THR A 81 -3.70 3.94 6.32
N LEU A 82 -3.20 4.92 5.56
CA LEU A 82 -3.09 4.81 4.09
C LEU A 82 -2.15 3.67 3.66
N LEU A 83 -1.05 3.48 4.38
CA LEU A 83 -0.10 2.39 4.18
C LEU A 83 -0.74 1.02 4.43
N PHE A 84 -1.60 0.90 5.45
CA PHE A 84 -2.38 -0.31 5.67
C PHE A 84 -3.34 -0.60 4.49
N THR A 85 -4.06 0.41 4.02
CA THR A 85 -4.99 0.27 2.88
C THR A 85 -4.25 -0.04 1.57
N LEU A 86 -3.09 0.59 1.35
CA LEU A 86 -2.22 0.33 0.20
C LEU A 86 -1.67 -1.10 0.25
N GLY A 87 -1.23 -1.55 1.44
CA GLY A 87 -0.80 -2.92 1.68
C GLY A 87 -1.89 -3.92 1.35
N ALA A 88 -3.12 -3.69 1.81
CA ALA A 88 -4.27 -4.54 1.51
C ALA A 88 -4.57 -4.63 0.01
N GLY A 89 -4.51 -3.51 -0.71
CA GLY A 89 -4.66 -3.48 -2.16
C GLY A 89 -3.58 -4.30 -2.89
N CYS A 90 -2.30 -4.10 -2.52
CA CYS A 90 -1.18 -4.82 -3.12
C CYS A 90 -1.23 -6.33 -2.84
N GLY A 91 -1.55 -6.73 -1.61
CA GLY A 91 -1.69 -8.14 -1.22
C GLY A 91 -2.78 -8.85 -2.03
N GLY A 92 -3.94 -8.21 -2.18
CA GLY A 92 -5.03 -8.74 -3.01
C GLY A 92 -4.67 -8.84 -4.49
N TYR A 93 -3.97 -7.83 -5.04
CA TYR A 93 -3.55 -7.82 -6.44
C TYR A 93 -2.61 -8.98 -6.79
N MET A 94 -1.61 -9.27 -5.95
CA MET A 94 -0.65 -10.36 -6.21
C MET A 94 -1.34 -11.73 -6.28
N VAL A 95 -2.26 -12.00 -5.34
CA VAL A 95 -3.02 -13.26 -5.30
C VAL A 95 -3.95 -13.38 -6.51
N CYS A 96 -4.74 -12.34 -6.79
CA CYS A 96 -5.67 -12.35 -7.92
C CYS A 96 -4.95 -12.51 -9.27
N LYS A 97 -3.80 -11.86 -9.45
CA LYS A 97 -2.99 -11.98 -10.68
C LYS A 97 -2.50 -13.42 -10.90
N SER A 98 -1.90 -14.05 -9.89
CA SER A 98 -1.41 -15.44 -9.99
C SER A 98 -2.56 -16.38 -10.37
N THR A 99 -3.69 -16.19 -9.71
CA THR A 99 -4.93 -16.90 -9.91
C THR A 99 -5.33 -16.69 -11.39
N VAL A 100 -5.54 -15.48 -11.91
CA VAL A 100 -5.98 -15.28 -13.32
C VAL A 100 -5.05 -15.95 -14.34
N VAL A 101 -3.73 -15.91 -14.12
CA VAL A 101 -2.75 -16.55 -15.03
C VAL A 101 -2.96 -18.06 -15.11
N ILE A 102 -3.20 -18.73 -13.97
CA ILE A 102 -3.42 -20.18 -13.91
C ILE A 102 -4.68 -20.60 -14.67
N PHE A 103 -5.70 -19.75 -14.74
CA PHE A 103 -6.93 -20.06 -15.47
C PHE A 103 -6.79 -19.88 -16.99
N PHE A 104 -5.75 -19.17 -17.44
CA PHE A 104 -5.52 -18.84 -18.86
C PHE A 104 -4.38 -19.65 -19.50
N VAL A 105 -3.67 -20.48 -18.71
CA VAL A 105 -2.71 -21.51 -19.16
C VAL A 105 -3.44 -22.83 -19.34
#